data_AF-A0A8J5I2T1-F1
#
_entry.id   AF-A0A8J5I2T1-F1
#
_cell.length_a   1.000
_cell.length_b   1.000
_cell.length_c   1.000
_cell.angle_alpha   90.00
_cell.angle_beta   90.00
_cell.angle_gamma   90.00
#
_symmetry.space_group_name_H-M   'P 1'
#
loop_
_entity.id
_entity.type
_entity.pdbx_description
1 polymer ?
#
loop_
_entity_poly.entity_id
_entity_poly.type
_entity_poly.pdbx_seq_one_letter_code
_entity_poly.pdbx_strand_id
1 'polypeptide(L)'
;APCASEVVAAGLQGGWKICVVCQPPRSPDCNVLDLCFFNAIQAMQYKKPTNQIDSLIGSVGGTFRLINSTTLDACFLTLQKVMESIIVHEGGNNFSLPRVRKSSYPKGALPLTLSVSKMTVDKGYAALTQQILNQ
;
A
#
# COMPACT_ATOMS: atom_id res chain seq x y z
N ALA A 1 -7.22 -15.76 12.59
CA ALA A 1 -7.78 -14.70 11.72
C ALA A 1 -7.52 -13.33 12.37
N PRO A 2 -7.51 -12.21 11.64
CA PRO A 2 -7.22 -10.88 12.20
C PRO A 2 -8.14 -10.47 13.36
N CYS A 3 -9.34 -11.07 13.41
CA CYS A 3 -10.36 -10.90 14.43
C CYS A 3 -10.26 -11.91 15.60
N ALA A 4 -9.21 -12.73 15.67
CA ALA A 4 -9.00 -13.63 16.80
C ALA A 4 -8.84 -12.83 18.09
N SER A 5 -9.48 -13.28 19.17
CA SER A 5 -9.53 -12.57 20.46
C SER A 5 -8.15 -12.20 21.00
N GLU A 6 -7.17 -13.10 20.87
CA GLU A 6 -5.79 -12.87 21.30
C GLU A 6 -5.10 -11.76 20.51
N VAL A 7 -5.32 -11.71 19.19
CA VAL A 7 -4.75 -10.68 18.30
C VAL A 7 -5.37 -9.31 18.60
N VAL A 8 -6.68 -9.28 18.81
CA VAL A 8 -7.39 -8.05 19.20
C VAL A 8 -6.91 -7.57 20.57
N ALA A 9 -6.78 -8.48 21.55
CA ALA A 9 -6.28 -8.14 22.88
C ALA A 9 -4.85 -7.57 22.84
N ALA A 10 -3.95 -8.18 22.05
CA ALA A 10 -2.60 -7.68 21.84
C ALA A 10 -2.59 -6.27 21.22
N GLY A 11 -3.46 -6.00 20.25
CA GLY A 11 -3.59 -4.68 19.61
C GLY A 11 -4.12 -3.56 20.51
N LEU A 12 -4.68 -3.91 21.69
CA LEU A 12 -5.16 -2.99 22.71
C LEU A 12 -4.20 -2.81 23.88
N GLN A 13 -3.14 -3.62 23.98
CA GLN A 13 -2.16 -3.48 25.05
C GLN A 13 -1.47 -2.11 25.00
N GLY A 14 -1.13 -1.56 26.16
CA GLY A 14 -0.40 -0.28 26.25
C GLY A 14 -1.18 0.95 25.79
N GLY A 15 -2.52 0.86 25.67
CA GLY A 15 -3.37 1.99 25.26
C GLY A 15 -3.45 2.21 23.74
N TRP A 16 -2.90 1.27 22.95
CA TRP A 16 -3.00 1.32 21.50
C TRP A 16 -4.40 0.91 21.01
N LYS A 17 -4.73 1.29 19.77
CA LYS A 17 -5.93 0.82 19.05
C LYS A 17 -5.52 0.31 17.68
N ILE A 18 -4.80 -0.80 17.67
CA ILE A 18 -4.30 -1.43 16.44
C ILE A 18 -5.31 -2.45 15.94
N CYS A 19 -5.70 -2.31 14.68
CA CYS A 19 -6.55 -3.28 13.98
C CYS A 19 -5.73 -3.97 12.90
N VAL A 20 -5.73 -5.31 12.89
CA VAL A 20 -5.13 -6.10 11.82
C VAL A 20 -6.12 -6.23 10.67
N VAL A 21 -5.67 -5.93 9.46
CA VAL A 21 -6.45 -6.07 8.23
C VAL A 21 -5.87 -7.20 7.37
N CYS A 22 -6.72 -7.91 6.63
CA CYS A 22 -6.25 -8.92 5.69
C CYS A 22 -5.58 -8.26 4.48
N GLN A 23 -4.40 -8.77 4.10
CA GLN A 23 -3.82 -8.57 2.78
C GLN A 23 -4.22 -9.75 1.89
N PRO A 24 -4.66 -9.51 0.63
CA PRO A 24 -4.91 -10.60 -0.30
C PRO A 24 -3.63 -11.44 -0.55
N PRO A 25 -3.77 -12.78 -0.69
CA PRO A 25 -2.62 -13.65 -0.94
C PRO A 25 -1.95 -13.31 -2.28
N ARG A 26 -0.61 -13.30 -2.30
CA ARG A 26 0.22 -12.98 -3.48
C ARG A 26 -0.01 -11.57 -4.05
N SER A 27 -0.46 -10.62 -3.24
CA SER A 27 -0.68 -9.22 -3.65
C SER A 27 0.27 -8.26 -2.93
N PRO A 28 1.57 -8.24 -3.26
CA PRO A 28 2.53 -7.29 -2.68
C PRO A 28 2.16 -5.83 -3.02
N ASP A 29 1.45 -5.62 -4.12
CA ASP A 29 0.87 -4.34 -4.53
C ASP A 29 -0.21 -3.81 -3.56
N CYS A 30 -0.78 -4.68 -2.71
CA CYS A 30 -1.68 -4.31 -1.62
C CYS A 30 -0.97 -3.98 -0.30
N ASN A 31 0.36 -4.02 -0.25
CA ASN A 31 1.14 -3.63 0.92
C ASN A 31 1.90 -2.33 0.65
N VAL A 32 1.62 -1.28 1.42
CA VAL A 32 2.25 0.04 1.25
C VAL A 32 3.78 0.00 1.37
N LEU A 33 4.31 -0.93 2.19
CA LEU A 33 5.75 -1.07 2.38
C LEU A 33 6.42 -1.65 1.14
N ASP A 34 5.87 -2.74 0.59
CA ASP A 34 6.37 -3.38 -0.64
C ASP A 34 6.19 -2.45 -1.85
N LEU A 35 4.99 -1.87 -1.98
CA LEU A 35 4.62 -1.01 -3.11
C LEU A 35 5.53 0.22 -3.25
N CYS A 36 6.03 0.73 -2.13
CA CYS A 36 6.56 2.08 -2.07
C CYS A 36 7.86 2.17 -1.28
N PHE A 37 7.85 1.81 -0.01
CA PHE A 37 8.94 2.09 0.91
C PHE A 37 10.19 1.24 0.60
N PHE A 38 10.03 -0.07 0.50
CA PHE A 38 11.11 -0.98 0.14
C PHE A 38 11.59 -0.75 -1.28
N ASN A 39 10.67 -0.45 -2.20
CA ASN A 39 11.03 -0.08 -3.57
C ASN A 39 11.92 1.18 -3.61
N ALA A 40 11.61 2.20 -2.80
CA ALA A 40 12.44 3.41 -2.70
C ALA A 40 13.83 3.11 -2.11
N ILE A 41 13.91 2.29 -1.06
CA ILE A 41 15.18 1.85 -0.47
C ILE A 41 16.01 1.07 -1.48
N GLN A 42 15.40 0.12 -2.19
CA GLN A 42 16.07 -0.70 -3.18
C GLN A 42 16.60 0.16 -4.34
N ALA A 43 15.82 1.12 -4.83
CA ALA A 43 16.27 2.07 -5.84
C ALA A 43 17.49 2.90 -5.38
N MET A 44 17.57 3.23 -4.09
CA MET A 44 18.73 3.92 -3.52
C MET A 44 19.94 3.01 -3.34
N GLN A 45 19.73 1.75 -2.96
CA GLN A 45 20.79 0.74 -2.89
C GLN A 45 21.43 0.52 -4.27
N TYR A 46 20.66 0.47 -5.36
CA TYR A 46 21.21 0.38 -6.72
C TYR A 46 22.15 1.56 -7.06
N LYS A 47 21.91 2.74 -6.49
CA LYS A 47 22.77 3.92 -6.67
C LYS A 47 23.98 3.93 -5.75
N LYS A 48 23.98 3.11 -4.69
CA LYS A 48 25.04 3.00 -3.69
C LYS A 48 25.34 1.52 -3.46
N PRO A 49 26.05 0.87 -4.39
CA PRO A 49 26.39 -0.54 -4.25
C PRO A 49 27.20 -0.75 -2.96
N THR A 50 26.67 -1.57 -2.06
CA THR A 50 27.30 -1.95 -0.79
C THR A 50 27.68 -3.42 -0.85
N ASN A 51 28.91 -3.76 -0.51
CA ASN A 51 29.44 -5.13 -0.48
C ASN A 51 29.71 -5.63 0.95
N GLN A 52 29.31 -4.85 1.97
CA GLN A 52 29.45 -5.19 3.38
C GLN A 52 28.17 -4.88 4.15
N ILE A 53 27.89 -5.67 5.20
CA ILE A 53 26.68 -5.56 6.02
C ILE A 53 26.57 -4.18 6.67
N ASP A 54 27.65 -3.66 7.26
CA ASP A 54 27.64 -2.35 7.92
C ASP A 54 27.30 -1.21 6.95
N SER A 55 27.87 -1.27 5.74
CA SER A 55 27.57 -0.34 4.66
C SER A 55 26.11 -0.42 4.22
N LEU A 56 25.53 -1.64 4.15
CA LEU A 56 24.12 -1.84 3.84
C LEU A 56 23.22 -1.24 4.91
N ILE A 57 23.50 -1.50 6.20
CA ILE A 57 22.76 -0.93 7.34
C ILE A 57 22.81 0.61 7.29
N GLY A 58 24.01 1.18 7.08
CA GLY A 58 24.20 2.62 6.93
C GLY A 58 23.41 3.21 5.76
N SER A 59 23.36 2.52 4.63
CA SER A 59 22.61 2.93 3.43
C SER A 59 21.09 2.90 3.65
N VAL A 60 20.57 1.84 4.25
CA VAL A 60 19.14 1.72 4.60
C VAL A 60 18.74 2.80 5.61
N GLY A 61 19.52 2.97 6.68
CA GLY A 61 19.25 4.01 7.69
C GLY A 61 19.36 5.43 7.13
N GLY A 62 20.28 5.67 6.19
CA GLY A 62 20.39 6.93 5.47
C GLY A 62 19.16 7.22 4.60
N THR A 63 18.70 6.21 3.85
CA THR A 63 17.49 6.34 3.02
C THR A 63 16.25 6.56 3.87
N PHE A 64 16.12 5.87 4.99
CA PHE A 64 15.03 6.05 5.95
C PHE A 64 14.91 7.53 6.38
N ARG A 65 16.04 8.17 6.72
CA ARG A 65 16.06 9.59 7.12
C ARG A 65 15.76 10.57 5.98
N LEU A 66 15.96 10.16 4.73
CA LEU A 66 15.71 10.99 3.55
C LEU A 66 14.23 10.99 3.13
N ILE A 67 13.52 9.90 3.40
CA ILE A 67 12.09 9.77 3.09
C ILE A 67 11.29 10.66 4.04
N ASN A 68 10.60 11.65 3.48
CA ASN A 68 9.74 12.55 4.25
C ASN A 68 8.29 12.04 4.29
N SER A 69 7.51 12.61 5.21
CA SER A 69 6.08 12.27 5.38
C SER A 69 5.27 12.45 4.10
N THR A 70 5.53 13.50 3.32
CA THR A 70 4.83 13.74 2.04
C THR A 70 5.05 12.60 1.04
N THR A 71 6.24 11.98 1.02
CA THR A 71 6.49 10.78 0.21
C THR A 71 5.66 9.59 0.69
N LEU A 72 5.51 9.40 2.00
CA LEU A 72 4.67 8.34 2.58
C LEU A 72 3.18 8.57 2.29
N ASP A 73 2.68 9.79 2.45
CA ASP A 73 1.29 10.16 2.13
C ASP A 73 0.98 9.86 0.66
N ALA A 74 1.90 10.23 -0.22
CA ALA A 74 1.83 9.92 -1.65
C ALA A 74 1.78 8.40 -1.92
N CYS A 75 2.38 7.58 -1.08
CA CYS A 75 2.34 6.12 -1.22
C CYS A 75 0.97 5.55 -0.87
N PHE A 76 0.33 6.03 0.19
CA PHE A 76 -1.04 5.64 0.52
C PHE A 76 -2.03 6.01 -0.58
N LEU A 77 -1.85 7.16 -1.23
CA LEU A 77 -2.68 7.53 -2.38
C LEU A 77 -2.48 6.61 -3.59
N THR A 78 -1.24 6.18 -3.84
CA THR A 78 -0.99 5.16 -4.88
C THR A 78 -1.63 3.83 -4.52
N LEU A 79 -1.53 3.39 -3.26
CA LEU A 79 -2.17 2.16 -2.79
C LEU A 79 -3.69 2.19 -3.04
N GLN A 80 -4.36 3.30 -2.74
CA GLN A 80 -5.80 3.46 -3.00
C GLN A 80 -6.14 3.33 -4.49
N LYS A 81 -5.30 3.87 -5.39
CA LYS A 81 -5.50 3.68 -6.83
C LYS A 81 -5.18 2.28 -7.32
N VAL A 82 -4.20 1.60 -6.72
CA VAL A 82 -3.94 0.18 -6.99
C VAL A 82 -5.17 -0.66 -6.62
N MET A 83 -5.75 -0.43 -5.44
CA MET A 83 -7.00 -1.10 -5.02
C MET A 83 -8.15 -0.82 -5.99
N GLU A 84 -8.30 0.41 -6.48
CA GLU A 84 -9.27 0.73 -7.53
C GLU A 84 -9.00 -0.05 -8.82
N SER A 85 -7.74 -0.13 -9.27
CA SER A 85 -7.36 -0.92 -10.44
C SER A 85 -7.70 -2.40 -10.28
N ILE A 86 -7.45 -2.99 -9.10
CA ILE A 86 -7.80 -4.38 -8.81
C ILE A 86 -9.31 -4.60 -8.96
N ILE A 87 -10.14 -3.67 -8.46
CA ILE A 87 -11.61 -3.75 -8.63
C ILE A 87 -11.99 -3.68 -10.11
N VAL A 88 -11.41 -2.74 -10.87
CA VAL A 88 -11.66 -2.59 -12.31
C VAL A 88 -11.29 -3.85 -13.08
N HIS A 89 -10.25 -4.58 -12.66
CA HIS A 89 -9.76 -5.80 -13.28
C HIS A 89 -10.26 -7.08 -12.58
N GLU A 90 -11.33 -6.98 -11.79
CA GLU A 90 -12.03 -8.13 -11.20
C GLU A 90 -11.12 -9.03 -10.34
N GLY A 91 -10.20 -8.42 -9.60
CA GLY A 91 -9.23 -9.12 -8.76
C GLY A 91 -7.92 -9.47 -9.48
N GLY A 92 -7.85 -9.28 -10.80
CA GLY A 92 -6.63 -9.46 -11.58
C GLY A 92 -5.57 -8.38 -11.31
N ASN A 93 -4.31 -8.71 -11.59
CA ASN A 93 -3.15 -7.81 -11.42
C ASN A 93 -2.56 -7.32 -12.75
N ASN A 94 -3.25 -7.58 -13.87
CA ASN A 94 -2.78 -7.22 -15.21
C ASN A 94 -3.08 -5.75 -15.54
N PHE A 95 -2.51 -4.84 -14.76
CA PHE A 95 -2.64 -3.40 -14.96
C PHE A 95 -1.31 -2.69 -14.71
N SER A 96 -1.09 -1.61 -15.45
CA SER A 96 0.03 -0.71 -15.18
C SER A 96 -0.19 0.03 -13.85
N LEU A 97 0.91 0.29 -13.13
CA LEU A 97 0.84 1.02 -11.87
C LEU A 97 0.13 2.38 -12.07
N PRO A 98 -1.00 2.64 -11.38
CA PRO A 98 -1.81 3.81 -11.65
C PRO A 98 -1.11 5.08 -11.18
N ARG A 99 -1.08 6.09 -12.06
CA ARG A 99 -0.42 7.38 -11.80
C ARG A 99 -1.39 8.32 -11.08
N VAL A 100 -1.08 8.66 -9.84
CA VAL A 100 -1.74 9.77 -9.13
C VAL A 100 -1.00 11.06 -9.49
N ARG A 101 -1.72 12.11 -9.93
CA ARG A 101 -1.15 13.46 -10.16
C ARG A 101 -0.88 14.16 -8.83
N LYS A 102 0.05 13.64 -8.05
CA LYS A 102 0.37 14.10 -6.69
C LYS A 102 0.87 15.55 -6.66
N SER A 103 1.52 16.00 -7.74
CA SER A 103 2.05 17.35 -7.88
C SER A 103 1.00 18.43 -8.11
N SER A 104 -0.27 18.07 -8.32
CA SER A 104 -1.35 19.06 -8.40
C SER A 104 -1.84 19.53 -7.03
N TYR A 105 -1.46 18.85 -5.95
CA TYR A 105 -1.81 19.24 -4.60
C TYR A 105 -0.75 20.19 -4.01
N PRO A 106 -1.14 21.22 -3.26
CA PRO A 106 -0.20 22.01 -2.48
C PRO A 106 0.63 21.12 -1.54
N LYS A 107 1.87 21.53 -1.25
CA LYS A 107 2.73 20.82 -0.28
C LYS A 107 2.01 20.69 1.06
N GLY A 108 1.93 19.47 1.58
CA GLY A 108 1.24 19.18 2.85
C GLY A 108 -0.29 19.14 2.75
N ALA A 109 -0.88 19.25 1.56
CA ALA A 109 -2.33 19.23 1.35
C ALA A 109 -2.80 18.03 0.51
N LEU A 110 -2.12 16.89 0.64
CA LEU A 110 -2.58 15.66 0.02
C LEU A 110 -3.88 15.19 0.72
N PRO A 111 -4.88 14.74 -0.05
CA PRO A 111 -6.10 14.21 0.55
C PRO A 111 -5.77 12.93 1.33
N LEU A 112 -6.56 12.62 2.35
CA LEU A 112 -6.44 11.34 3.05
C LEU A 112 -7.02 10.19 2.21
N THR A 113 -8.07 10.48 1.45
CA THR A 113 -8.83 9.50 0.66
C THR A 113 -9.14 10.03 -0.73
N LEU A 114 -9.01 9.17 -1.74
CA LEU A 114 -9.42 9.45 -3.12
C LEU A 114 -10.85 8.96 -3.35
N SER A 115 -11.62 9.71 -4.12
CA SER A 115 -12.92 9.24 -4.59
C SER A 115 -12.73 8.10 -5.60
N VAL A 116 -13.65 7.14 -5.52
CA VAL A 116 -13.78 6.02 -6.46
C VAL A 116 -15.11 6.21 -7.18
N SER A 117 -15.13 5.94 -8.49
CA SER A 117 -16.35 6.11 -9.28
C SER A 117 -17.43 5.10 -8.84
N LYS A 118 -18.70 5.52 -8.85
CA LYS A 118 -19.82 4.62 -8.55
C LYS A 118 -19.82 3.40 -9.49
N MET A 119 -19.52 3.61 -10.77
CA MET A 119 -19.40 2.54 -11.76
C MET A 119 -18.35 1.49 -11.36
N THR A 120 -17.20 1.91 -10.82
CA THR A 120 -16.17 1.00 -10.33
C THR A 120 -16.68 0.16 -9.17
N VAL A 121 -17.39 0.79 -8.22
CA VAL A 121 -17.97 0.11 -7.06
C VAL A 121 -19.03 -0.90 -7.51
N ASP A 122 -19.95 -0.49 -8.38
CA ASP A 122 -21.03 -1.34 -8.90
C ASP A 122 -20.44 -2.55 -9.67
N LYS A 123 -19.38 -2.32 -10.46
CA LYS A 123 -18.65 -3.40 -11.15
C LYS A 123 -18.05 -4.41 -10.16
N GLY A 124 -17.42 -3.92 -9.08
CA GLY A 124 -16.85 -4.78 -8.05
C GLY A 124 -17.89 -5.69 -7.39
N TYR A 125 -19.04 -5.12 -7.02
CA TYR A 125 -20.15 -5.91 -6.45
C TYR A 125 -20.70 -6.94 -7.43
N ALA A 126 -20.87 -6.58 -8.71
CA ALA A 126 -21.33 -7.50 -9.73
C ALA A 126 -20.36 -8.69 -9.90
N ALA A 127 -19.05 -8.43 -9.98
CA ALA A 127 -18.03 -9.48 -10.11
C ALA A 127 -18.01 -10.43 -8.91
N LEU A 128 -18.09 -9.90 -7.69
CA LEU A 128 -18.18 -10.69 -6.46
C LEU A 128 -19.44 -11.56 -6.44
N THR A 129 -20.58 -11.00 -6.82
CA THR A 129 -21.86 -11.75 -6.88
C THR A 129 -21.75 -12.91 -7.85
N GLN A 130 -21.18 -12.69 -9.04
CA GLN A 130 -20.96 -13.76 -10.01
C GLN A 130 -20.00 -14.84 -9.49
N GLN A 131 -18.91 -14.46 -8.83
CA GLN A 131 -17.99 -15.43 -8.22
C GLN A 131 -18.67 -16.30 -7.16
N ILE A 132 -19.51 -15.71 -6.31
CA ILE A 132 -20.26 -16.44 -5.28
C ILE A 132 -21.27 -17.40 -5.91
N LEU A 133 -21.95 -17.00 -6.98
CA LEU A 133 -22.92 -17.86 -7.68
C LEU A 133 -22.26 -19.03 -8.44
N ASN A 134 -20.99 -18.86 -8.83
CA ASN A 134 -20.23 -19.87 -9.56
C ASN A 134 -19.47 -20.85 -8.65
N GLN A 135 -19.59 -20.71 -7.31
CA GLN A 135 -19.04 -21.62 -6.30
C GLN A 135 -20.10 -22.57 -5.79
#